data_AF-A0A957X398-F1
#
_entry.id   AF-A0A957X398-F1
#
_cell.length_a   1.000
_cell.length_b   1.000
_cell.length_c   1.000
_cell.angle_alpha   90.00
_cell.angle_beta   90.00
_cell.angle_gamma   90.00
#
_symmetry.space_group_name_H-M   'P 1'
#
loop_
_entity.id
_entity.type
_entity.pdbx_description
1 polymer ?
#
loop_
_entity_poly.entity_id
_entity_poly.type
_entity_poly.pdbx_seq_one_letter_code
_entity_poly.pdbx_strand_id
1 'polypeptide(L)'
;AIAEDWCGDVIANLPVVGKLAEQSGKINLRVFLRDQNLDIMDQYLKAGQFRSIPVFVLFDEEFNELGYWIERPAKMTELMAEMRGKLFATDPVLSQVDPNTAIGELPEEARGRLMATFGEFRQQYRTFSDSEVVRELRAIAEHGHLQPHAAPQAPKPAVAVNGTNGVTTTENGRVRVAITYCADCGYEPQTLGLTEALMKAFIHDIGGIELIPWQDGAFDVTVNGDLVHSMYRDGGFPEHGTIIAAVRERMG
;
A
#
# COMPACT_ATOMS: atom_id res chain seq x y z
N ALA A 1 -7.17 11.79 -10.23
CA ALA A 1 -6.87 11.36 -8.85
C ALA A 1 -7.12 9.87 -8.74
N ILE A 2 -6.21 9.13 -8.10
CA ILE A 2 -6.37 7.73 -7.71
C ILE A 2 -6.60 7.73 -6.20
N ALA A 3 -7.72 7.19 -5.72
CA ALA A 3 -8.18 7.41 -4.35
C ALA A 3 -9.09 6.29 -3.84
N GLU A 4 -9.30 6.26 -2.52
CA GLU A 4 -10.30 5.43 -1.83
C GLU A 4 -10.85 6.21 -0.62
N ASP A 5 -12.12 5.97 -0.28
CA ASP A 5 -12.85 6.71 0.76
C ASP A 5 -12.40 6.36 2.19
N TRP A 6 -11.73 5.22 2.38
CA TRP A 6 -11.18 4.80 3.66
C TRP A 6 -9.86 5.49 4.02
N CYS A 7 -9.19 6.14 3.06
CA CYS A 7 -7.87 6.74 3.30
C CYS A 7 -7.99 8.15 3.90
N GLY A 8 -7.40 8.34 5.08
CA GLY A 8 -7.41 9.64 5.75
C GLY A 8 -6.80 10.78 4.92
N ASP A 9 -5.79 10.51 4.08
CA ASP A 9 -5.22 11.54 3.20
C ASP A 9 -6.11 11.87 2.01
N VAL A 10 -6.91 10.91 1.53
CA VAL A 10 -7.92 11.16 0.50
C VAL A 10 -8.97 12.10 1.09
N ILE A 11 -9.51 11.75 2.26
CA ILE A 11 -10.49 12.56 2.99
C ILE A 11 -9.94 13.98 3.27
N ALA A 12 -8.66 14.09 3.59
CA ALA A 12 -8.03 15.37 3.83
C ALA A 12 -7.89 16.20 2.55
N ASN A 13 -7.33 15.63 1.49
CA ASN A 13 -6.75 16.41 0.39
C ASN A 13 -7.64 16.45 -0.87
N LEU A 14 -8.41 15.39 -1.16
CA LEU A 14 -9.29 15.36 -2.33
C LEU A 14 -10.37 16.46 -2.33
N PRO A 15 -11.01 16.81 -1.20
CA PRO A 15 -11.96 17.93 -1.17
C PRO A 15 -11.33 19.28 -1.52
N VAL A 16 -10.05 19.50 -1.19
CA VAL A 16 -9.33 20.74 -1.54
C VAL A 16 -9.20 20.85 -3.06
N VAL A 17 -8.80 19.75 -3.71
CA VAL A 17 -8.68 19.68 -5.18
C VAL A 17 -10.04 19.78 -5.86
N GLY A 18 -11.08 19.15 -5.31
CA GLY A 18 -12.46 19.29 -5.79
C GLY A 18 -12.92 20.74 -5.79
N LYS A 19 -12.65 21.47 -4.70
CA LYS A 19 -12.99 22.90 -4.59
C LYS A 19 -12.18 23.78 -5.53
N LEU A 20 -10.89 23.49 -5.73
CA LEU A 20 -10.07 24.16 -6.74
C LEU A 20 -10.64 23.97 -8.15
N ALA A 21 -11.09 22.76 -8.48
CA ALA A 21 -11.68 22.46 -9.77
C ALA A 21 -13.00 23.20 -9.99
N GLU A 22 -13.89 23.16 -9.00
CA GLU A 22 -15.17 23.86 -9.02
C GLU A 22 -14.98 25.38 -9.17
N GLN A 23 -14.10 25.99 -8.38
CA GLN A 23 -13.93 27.44 -8.36
C GLN A 23 -13.15 27.98 -9.56
N SER A 24 -12.21 27.22 -10.10
CA SER A 24 -11.41 27.67 -11.24
C SER A 24 -12.17 27.58 -12.56
N GLY A 25 -13.06 26.58 -12.71
CA GLY A 25 -13.69 26.24 -13.98
C GLY A 25 -12.71 25.74 -15.06
N LYS A 26 -11.45 25.51 -14.70
CA LYS A 26 -10.35 25.17 -15.63
C LYS A 26 -9.81 23.76 -15.44
N ILE A 27 -10.16 23.10 -14.34
CA ILE A 27 -9.62 21.78 -14.00
C ILE A 27 -10.72 20.74 -14.24
N ASN A 28 -10.44 19.77 -15.13
CA ASN A 28 -11.27 18.59 -15.28
C ASN A 28 -10.83 17.51 -14.26
N LEU A 29 -11.45 17.48 -13.09
CA LEU A 29 -11.11 16.48 -12.06
C LEU A 29 -11.80 15.14 -12.35
N ARG A 30 -11.00 14.08 -12.53
CA ARG A 30 -11.46 12.68 -12.59
C ARG A 30 -10.92 11.88 -11.41
N VAL A 31 -11.75 11.00 -10.85
CA VAL A 31 -11.40 10.15 -9.71
C VAL A 31 -11.54 8.69 -10.11
N PHE A 32 -10.46 7.93 -9.91
CA PHE A 32 -10.38 6.49 -10.13
C PHE A 32 -10.19 5.81 -8.78
N LEU A 33 -10.91 4.72 -8.56
CA LEU A 33 -10.73 3.89 -7.36
C LEU A 33 -9.43 3.10 -7.49
N ARG A 34 -8.53 3.24 -6.51
CA ARG A 34 -7.22 2.59 -6.50
C ARG A 34 -7.34 1.10 -6.74
N ASP A 35 -8.22 0.44 -6.01
CA ASP A 35 -8.31 -1.02 -5.96
C ASP A 35 -8.87 -1.60 -7.28
N GLN A 36 -9.52 -0.77 -8.10
CA GLN A 36 -10.05 -1.13 -9.42
C GLN A 36 -9.15 -0.72 -10.59
N ASN A 37 -8.09 0.06 -10.35
CA ASN A 37 -7.25 0.66 -11.39
C ASN A 37 -5.76 0.48 -11.05
N LEU A 38 -5.35 -0.76 -10.75
CA LEU A 38 -4.00 -1.10 -10.30
C LEU A 38 -2.94 -0.90 -11.41
N ASP A 39 -3.32 -1.09 -12.67
CA ASP A 39 -2.51 -0.82 -13.85
C ASP A 39 -2.10 0.66 -13.97
N ILE A 40 -2.99 1.58 -13.57
CA ILE A 40 -2.71 3.01 -13.47
C ILE A 40 -1.89 3.28 -12.20
N MET A 41 -2.29 2.70 -11.06
CA MET A 41 -1.63 2.94 -9.78
C MET A 41 -0.15 2.53 -9.77
N ASP A 42 0.19 1.44 -10.45
CA ASP A 42 1.55 0.92 -10.55
C ASP A 42 2.53 1.84 -11.30
N GLN A 43 2.01 2.84 -12.02
CA GLN A 43 2.83 3.87 -12.65
C GLN A 43 3.27 4.96 -11.66
N TYR A 44 2.59 5.08 -10.50
CA TYR A 44 2.77 6.17 -9.53
C TYR A 44 3.06 5.65 -8.12
N LEU A 45 4.08 4.79 -8.00
CA LEU A 45 4.49 4.23 -6.73
C LEU A 45 5.29 5.24 -5.88
N LYS A 46 4.90 5.40 -4.62
CA LYS A 46 5.68 6.18 -3.65
C LYS A 46 7.00 5.45 -3.38
N ALA A 47 8.11 6.17 -3.61
CA ALA A 47 9.46 5.63 -3.54
C ALA A 47 9.68 4.35 -4.40
N GLY A 48 8.88 4.16 -5.44
CA GLY A 48 8.93 2.96 -6.30
C GLY A 48 8.41 1.68 -5.64
N GLN A 49 7.80 1.76 -4.46
CA GLN A 49 7.40 0.58 -3.69
C GLN A 49 5.94 0.60 -3.27
N PHE A 50 5.43 1.73 -2.78
CA PHE A 50 4.13 1.76 -2.12
C PHE A 50 3.04 2.31 -3.02
N ARG A 51 1.92 1.59 -3.11
CA ARG A 51 0.68 2.05 -3.74
C ARG A 51 -0.06 3.03 -2.82
N SER A 52 0.61 4.11 -2.45
CA SER A 52 0.12 5.18 -1.60
C SER A 52 -0.95 6.02 -2.28
N ILE A 53 -1.97 6.43 -1.52
CA ILE A 53 -3.07 7.27 -2.02
C ILE A 53 -3.36 8.45 -1.09
N PRO A 54 -3.94 9.54 -1.61
CA PRO A 54 -4.28 9.78 -3.01
C PRO A 54 -3.06 9.99 -3.90
N VAL A 55 -3.19 9.65 -5.19
CA VAL A 55 -2.29 10.15 -6.24
C VAL A 55 -3.03 11.18 -7.08
N PHE A 56 -2.50 12.39 -7.20
CA PHE A 56 -2.97 13.41 -8.11
C PHE A 56 -1.99 13.54 -9.26
N VAL A 57 -2.36 13.01 -10.42
CA VAL A 57 -1.62 13.20 -11.67
C VAL A 57 -2.25 14.38 -12.42
N LEU A 58 -1.40 15.33 -12.83
CA LEU A 58 -1.79 16.55 -13.53
C LEU A 58 -1.38 16.43 -14.99
N PHE A 59 -2.32 16.74 -15.89
CA PHE A 59 -2.12 16.75 -17.33
C PHE A 59 -2.47 18.11 -17.91
N ASP A 60 -1.84 18.49 -19.02
CA ASP A 60 -2.27 19.61 -19.86
C ASP A 60 -3.46 19.23 -20.77
N GLU A 61 -3.86 20.15 -21.64
CA GLU A 61 -5.00 19.96 -22.56
C GLU A 61 -4.72 18.89 -23.64
N GLU A 62 -3.45 18.63 -23.93
CA GLU A 62 -2.98 17.62 -24.87
C GLU A 62 -2.69 16.25 -24.22
N PHE A 63 -3.02 16.09 -22.94
CA PHE A 63 -2.73 14.90 -22.12
C PHE A 63 -1.24 14.60 -21.92
N ASN A 64 -0.36 15.61 -22.00
CA ASN A 64 1.00 15.46 -21.51
C ASN A 64 1.00 15.57 -19.99
N GLU A 65 1.72 14.67 -19.32
CA GLU A 65 1.86 14.70 -17.87
C GLU A 65 2.73 15.90 -17.45
N LEU A 66 2.17 16.76 -16.60
CA LEU A 66 2.89 17.86 -15.95
C LEU A 66 3.63 17.38 -14.68
N GLY A 67 3.04 16.40 -14.00
CA GLY A 67 3.62 15.70 -12.87
C GLY A 67 2.55 15.12 -11.96
N TYR A 68 2.99 14.53 -10.85
CA TYR A 68 2.10 13.91 -9.88
C TYR A 68 2.45 14.28 -8.43
N TRP A 69 1.48 14.12 -7.55
CA TRP A 69 1.58 14.40 -6.12
C TRP A 69 0.92 13.28 -5.33
N ILE A 70 1.61 12.76 -4.30
CA ILE A 70 1.20 11.55 -3.57
C ILE A 70 0.94 11.86 -2.10
N GLU A 71 -0.14 11.30 -1.56
CA GLU A 71 -0.61 11.39 -0.17
C GLU A 71 -0.99 12.81 0.26
N ARG A 72 0.01 13.62 0.60
CA ARG A 72 -0.12 14.83 1.41
C ARG A 72 1.09 15.76 1.21
N PRO A 73 1.02 17.02 1.66
CA PRO A 73 2.11 17.95 1.47
C PRO A 73 3.37 17.49 2.20
N ALA A 74 4.55 17.74 1.61
CA ALA A 74 5.82 17.32 2.21
C ALA A 74 5.97 17.88 3.63
N LYS A 75 5.54 19.14 3.84
CA LYS A 75 5.58 19.77 5.14
C LYS A 75 4.68 19.10 6.18
N MET A 76 3.54 18.56 5.77
CA MET A 76 2.65 17.81 6.67
C MET A 76 3.24 16.47 7.08
N THR A 77 4.02 15.83 6.21
CA THR A 77 4.77 14.61 6.54
C THR A 77 5.81 14.89 7.63
N GLU A 78 6.59 15.96 7.49
CA GLU A 78 7.56 16.38 8.51
C GLU A 78 6.89 16.64 9.87
N LEU A 79 5.83 17.45 9.89
CA LEU A 79 5.14 17.81 11.13
C LEU A 79 4.48 16.60 11.80
N MET A 80 3.93 15.66 11.03
CA MET A 80 3.38 14.42 11.60
C MET A 80 4.47 13.51 12.16
N ALA A 81 5.63 13.42 11.50
CA ALA A 81 6.76 12.65 12.03
C ALA A 81 7.28 13.25 13.34
N GLU A 82 7.41 14.57 13.43
CA GLU A 82 7.79 15.27 14.66
C GLU A 82 6.77 15.07 15.79
N MET A 83 5.47 15.22 15.48
CA MET A 83 4.40 15.01 16.45
C MET A 83 4.38 13.56 16.95
N ARG A 84 4.51 12.58 16.04
CA ARG A 84 4.58 11.16 16.39
C ARG A 84 5.80 10.88 17.27
N GLY A 85 6.98 11.40 16.92
CA GLY A 85 8.20 11.23 17.71
C GLY A 85 8.05 11.78 19.13
N LYS A 86 7.48 12.99 19.27
CA LYS A 86 7.17 13.57 20.60
C LYS A 86 6.18 12.71 21.37
N LEU A 87 5.12 12.25 20.71
CA LEU A 87 4.07 11.45 21.34
C LEU A 87 4.64 10.15 21.92
N PHE A 88 5.43 9.41 21.14
CA PHE A 88 6.11 8.20 21.62
C PHE A 88 7.18 8.49 22.69
N ALA A 89 7.72 9.70 22.79
CA ALA A 89 8.67 10.05 23.83
C ALA A 89 8.01 10.44 25.16
N THR A 90 6.81 11.04 25.14
CA THR A 90 6.24 11.70 26.32
C THR A 90 4.91 11.13 26.81
N ASP A 91 4.16 10.43 25.96
CA ASP A 91 2.84 9.93 26.32
C ASP A 91 2.94 8.71 27.25
N PRO A 92 2.19 8.65 28.37
CA PRO A 92 2.29 7.54 29.33
C PRO A 92 2.00 6.15 28.76
N VAL A 93 1.19 6.07 27.70
CA VAL A 93 0.83 4.80 27.04
C VAL A 93 1.82 4.50 25.92
N LEU A 94 2.02 5.45 25.00
CA LEU A 94 2.87 5.22 23.82
C LEU A 94 4.37 5.17 24.12
N SER A 95 4.84 5.77 25.23
CA SER A 95 6.23 5.66 25.66
C SER A 95 6.67 4.26 26.09
N GLN A 96 5.72 3.36 26.29
CA GLN A 96 5.97 1.96 26.64
C GLN A 96 6.01 1.03 25.42
N VAL A 97 5.79 1.56 24.21
CA VAL A 97 5.71 0.78 22.96
C VAL A 97 6.87 1.18 22.05
N ASP A 98 7.43 0.22 21.30
CA ASP A 98 8.46 0.51 20.31
C ASP A 98 7.90 1.48 19.26
N PRO A 99 8.54 2.65 19.03
CA PRO A 99 8.13 3.59 18.00
C PRO A 99 8.14 3.03 16.57
N ASN A 100 8.72 1.86 16.32
CA ASN A 100 8.71 1.21 15.02
C ASN A 100 7.63 0.12 14.88
N THR A 101 6.88 -0.19 15.94
CA THR A 101 5.76 -1.13 15.86
C THR A 101 4.74 -0.64 14.83
N ALA A 102 4.34 -1.55 13.93
CA ALA A 102 3.31 -1.28 12.94
C ALA A 102 1.99 -0.89 13.63
N ILE A 103 1.24 0.04 13.05
CA ILE A 103 0.03 0.59 13.70
C ILE A 103 -0.99 -0.52 14.01
N GLY A 104 -1.10 -1.54 13.14
CA GLY A 104 -1.99 -2.68 13.33
C GLY A 104 -1.57 -3.64 14.46
N GLU A 105 -0.30 -3.59 14.86
CA GLU A 105 0.26 -4.42 15.93
C GLU A 105 0.28 -3.71 17.29
N LEU A 106 -0.05 -2.42 17.32
CA LEU A 106 -0.11 -1.65 18.56
C LEU A 106 -1.20 -2.21 19.49
N PRO A 107 -0.95 -2.24 20.82
CA PRO A 107 -2.00 -2.49 21.79
C PRO A 107 -3.19 -1.56 21.57
N GLU A 108 -4.42 -2.06 21.78
CA GLU A 108 -5.67 -1.32 21.49
C GLU A 108 -5.68 0.10 22.07
N GLU A 109 -5.23 0.24 23.32
CA GLU A 109 -5.13 1.54 24.00
C GLU A 109 -4.13 2.48 23.32
N ALA A 110 -2.94 1.98 22.98
CA ALA A 110 -1.90 2.75 22.29
C ALA A 110 -2.35 3.15 20.87
N ARG A 111 -2.99 2.23 20.14
CA ARG A 111 -3.56 2.48 18.82
C ARG A 111 -4.65 3.55 18.90
N GLY A 112 -5.58 3.43 19.85
CA GLY A 112 -6.63 4.41 20.09
C GLY A 112 -6.07 5.80 20.41
N ARG A 113 -5.06 5.86 21.29
CA ARG A 113 -4.36 7.08 21.65
C ARG A 113 -3.68 7.74 20.45
N LEU A 114 -2.94 6.97 19.66
CA LEU A 114 -2.26 7.45 18.46
C LEU A 114 -3.26 8.00 17.43
N MET A 115 -4.35 7.27 17.16
CA MET A 115 -5.38 7.69 16.21
C MET A 115 -6.11 8.97 16.66
N ALA A 116 -6.41 9.10 17.97
CA ALA A 116 -7.03 10.30 18.52
C ALA A 116 -6.11 11.52 18.34
N THR A 117 -4.82 11.41 18.69
CA THR A 117 -3.85 12.49 18.50
C THR A 117 -3.67 12.84 17.02
N PHE A 118 -3.69 11.87 16.12
CA PHE A 118 -3.66 12.12 14.67
C PHE A 118 -4.88 12.91 14.20
N GLY A 119 -6.07 12.60 14.74
CA GLY A 119 -7.30 13.34 14.46
C GLY A 119 -7.23 14.79 14.92
N GLU A 120 -6.82 15.03 16.17
CA GLU A 120 -6.64 16.37 16.74
C GLU A 120 -5.60 17.19 15.96
N PHE A 121 -4.46 16.57 15.63
CA PHE A 121 -3.41 17.18 14.84
C PHE A 121 -3.94 17.60 13.45
N ARG A 122 -4.65 16.71 12.76
CA ARG A 122 -5.25 17.02 11.44
C ARG A 122 -6.25 18.17 11.53
N GLN A 123 -7.05 18.23 12.60
CA GLN A 123 -7.98 19.33 12.82
C GLN A 123 -7.25 20.66 13.07
N GLN A 124 -6.23 20.65 13.93
CA GLN A 124 -5.44 21.83 14.27
C GLN A 124 -4.71 22.41 13.05
N TYR A 125 -4.11 21.55 12.22
CA TYR A 125 -3.32 21.97 11.06
C TYR A 125 -4.13 22.09 9.77
N ARG A 126 -5.47 21.95 9.82
CA ARG A 126 -6.31 21.88 8.61
C ARG A 126 -6.07 23.05 7.64
N THR A 127 -6.20 24.29 8.11
CA THR A 127 -6.03 25.48 7.26
C THR A 127 -4.63 25.57 6.66
N PHE A 128 -3.61 25.22 7.45
CA PHE A 128 -2.22 25.20 6.99
C PHE A 128 -2.01 24.13 5.92
N SER A 129 -2.48 22.90 6.18
CA SER A 129 -2.43 21.78 5.24
C SER A 129 -3.11 22.13 3.92
N ASP A 130 -4.30 22.74 3.95
CA ASP A 130 -5.02 23.16 2.74
C ASP A 130 -4.21 24.16 1.92
N SER A 131 -3.55 25.12 2.58
CA SER A 131 -2.68 26.09 1.89
C SER A 131 -1.46 25.44 1.24
N GLU A 132 -0.90 24.41 1.89
CA GLU A 132 0.25 23.66 1.36
C GLU A 132 -0.14 22.76 0.18
N VAL A 133 -1.33 22.15 0.21
CA VAL A 133 -1.89 21.42 -0.95
C VAL A 133 -1.98 22.35 -2.15
N VAL A 134 -2.55 23.54 -1.99
CA VAL A 134 -2.67 24.53 -3.07
C VAL A 134 -1.29 24.96 -3.56
N ARG A 135 -0.35 25.22 -2.66
CA ARG A 135 1.02 25.65 -2.98
C ARG A 135 1.74 24.60 -3.82
N GLU A 136 1.71 23.34 -3.41
CA GLU A 136 2.43 22.27 -4.09
C GLU A 136 1.80 21.92 -5.44
N LEU A 137 0.46 21.85 -5.53
CA LEU A 137 -0.24 21.63 -6.80
C LEU A 137 -0.01 22.78 -7.79
N ARG A 138 0.01 24.03 -7.33
CA ARG A 138 0.35 25.19 -8.18
C ARG A 138 1.75 25.05 -8.74
N ALA A 139 2.72 24.68 -7.90
CA ALA A 139 4.09 24.56 -8.34
C ALA A 139 4.29 23.44 -9.39
N ILE A 140 3.55 22.33 -9.29
CA ILE A 140 3.52 21.31 -10.36
C ILE A 140 2.94 21.89 -11.65
N ALA A 141 1.83 22.62 -11.57
CA ALA A 141 1.19 23.21 -12.75
C ALA A 141 2.05 24.30 -13.44
N GLU A 142 2.82 25.07 -12.68
CA GLU A 142 3.61 26.19 -13.21
C GLU A 142 4.99 25.79 -13.73
N HIS A 143 5.62 24.77 -13.13
CA HIS A 143 7.02 24.46 -13.40
C HIS A 143 7.26 23.05 -13.92
N GLY A 144 6.22 22.20 -13.94
CA GLY A 144 6.40 20.76 -14.10
C GLY A 144 7.17 20.17 -12.92
N HIS A 145 7.10 18.85 -12.77
CA HIS A 145 7.81 18.00 -11.80
C HIS A 145 8.43 18.70 -10.56
N LEU A 146 7.66 18.78 -9.47
CA LEU A 146 8.25 18.72 -8.13
C LEU A 146 8.31 17.25 -7.70
N GLN A 147 9.51 16.66 -7.70
CA GLN A 147 9.77 15.44 -6.95
C GLN A 147 10.38 15.80 -5.59
N PRO A 148 9.62 15.84 -4.48
CA PRO A 148 10.21 15.54 -3.19
C PRO A 148 10.28 14.01 -3.08
N HIS A 149 11.48 13.47 -3.29
CA HIS A 149 11.89 12.08 -3.05
C HIS A 149 11.61 11.03 -4.15
N ALA A 150 12.39 11.07 -5.23
CA ALA A 150 13.08 9.87 -5.72
C ALA A 150 14.28 10.27 -6.61
N ALA A 151 15.48 9.86 -6.22
CA ALA A 151 16.60 9.79 -7.16
C ALA A 151 16.28 8.75 -8.24
N PRO A 152 16.76 8.91 -9.48
CA PRO A 152 16.58 7.89 -10.51
C PRO A 152 17.32 6.61 -10.08
N GLN A 153 16.59 5.52 -9.87
CA GLN A 153 17.22 4.22 -9.61
C GLN A 153 17.36 3.44 -10.92
N ALA A 154 18.61 3.22 -11.31
CA ALA A 154 19.03 2.18 -12.22
C ALA A 154 18.57 0.79 -11.71
N PRO A 155 18.39 -0.21 -12.60
CA PRO A 155 17.92 -1.53 -12.19
C PRO A 155 18.88 -2.15 -11.17
N LYS A 156 18.35 -2.54 -10.01
CA LYS A 156 19.14 -3.20 -8.96
C LYS A 156 19.20 -4.73 -9.19
N PRO A 157 20.34 -5.36 -8.87
CA PRO A 157 20.63 -6.75 -9.22
C PRO A 157 19.94 -7.74 -8.27
N ALA A 158 19.75 -8.97 -8.78
CA ALA A 158 19.14 -10.09 -8.08
C ALA A 158 19.81 -10.36 -6.72
N VAL A 159 19.00 -10.41 -5.67
CA VAL A 159 19.43 -10.84 -4.33
C VAL A 159 19.32 -12.37 -4.27
N ALA A 160 20.43 -13.02 -3.94
CA ALA A 160 20.49 -14.45 -3.69
C ALA A 160 19.83 -14.79 -2.35
N VAL A 161 18.87 -15.72 -2.38
CA VAL A 161 18.22 -16.27 -1.19
C VAL A 161 19.10 -17.38 -0.63
N ASN A 162 19.72 -17.13 0.53
CA ASN A 162 20.30 -18.19 1.37
C ASN A 162 19.23 -18.66 2.37
N GLY A 163 18.99 -19.97 2.39
CA GLY A 163 17.86 -20.58 3.06
C GLY A 163 18.01 -20.85 4.56
N THR A 164 16.95 -21.51 5.04
CA THR A 164 16.76 -22.28 6.30
C THR A 164 16.25 -21.55 7.54
N ASN A 165 14.95 -21.71 7.82
CA ASN A 165 14.35 -22.48 8.94
C ASN A 165 12.85 -22.12 8.96
N GLY A 166 11.83 -22.97 8.90
CA GLY A 166 11.70 -24.42 9.04
C GLY A 166 10.36 -24.67 9.75
N VAL A 167 9.32 -25.07 9.02
CA VAL A 167 8.18 -25.84 9.56
C VAL A 167 7.75 -26.84 8.49
N THR A 168 7.95 -28.12 8.78
CA THR A 168 7.44 -29.26 8.01
C THR A 168 6.51 -30.03 8.93
N THR A 169 5.24 -30.19 8.54
CA THR A 169 4.49 -31.40 8.88
C THR A 169 3.33 -31.63 7.91
N THR A 170 3.53 -32.63 7.06
CA THR A 170 2.51 -33.37 6.33
C THR A 170 1.69 -34.22 7.30
N GLU A 171 0.43 -33.87 7.52
CA GLU A 171 -0.60 -34.80 8.00
C GLU A 171 -1.84 -34.67 7.09
N ASN A 172 -2.27 -35.82 6.55
CA ASN A 172 -3.12 -36.04 5.38
C ASN A 172 -2.49 -35.64 4.04
N GLY A 173 -2.38 -36.59 3.11
CA GLY A 173 -1.89 -36.41 1.72
C GLY A 173 -2.75 -35.48 0.84
N ARG A 174 -3.45 -34.53 1.44
CA ARG A 174 -4.13 -33.43 0.76
C ARG A 174 -3.16 -32.26 0.61
N VAL A 175 -3.18 -31.67 -0.58
CA VAL A 175 -2.28 -30.57 -0.93
C VAL A 175 -2.53 -29.35 -0.05
N ARG A 176 -1.47 -28.76 0.51
CA ARG A 176 -1.50 -27.54 1.31
C ARG A 176 -0.88 -26.38 0.54
N VAL A 177 -1.47 -25.21 0.67
CA VAL A 177 -0.97 -23.97 0.06
C VAL A 177 -0.63 -22.98 1.17
N ALA A 178 0.50 -22.28 1.06
CA ALA A 178 0.78 -21.12 1.91
C ALA A 178 0.97 -19.88 1.04
N ILE A 179 0.34 -18.78 1.44
CA ILE A 179 0.43 -17.46 0.80
C ILE A 179 1.12 -16.53 1.79
N THR A 180 2.39 -16.26 1.56
CA THR A 180 3.15 -15.25 2.31
C THR A 180 2.95 -13.90 1.64
N TYR A 181 2.35 -12.95 2.33
CA TYR A 181 1.95 -11.67 1.74
C TYR A 181 2.41 -10.49 2.60
N CYS A 182 2.77 -9.39 1.95
CA CYS A 182 3.08 -8.15 2.65
C CYS A 182 1.82 -7.57 3.30
N ALA A 183 1.76 -7.61 4.63
CA ALA A 183 0.61 -7.15 5.41
C ALA A 183 0.46 -5.62 5.40
N ASP A 184 1.56 -4.89 5.21
CA ASP A 184 1.54 -3.43 5.17
C ASP A 184 1.46 -2.85 3.75
N CYS A 185 1.39 -3.71 2.72
CA CYS A 185 1.39 -3.28 1.31
C CYS A 185 -0.02 -3.19 0.70
N GLY A 186 -1.06 -3.54 1.45
CA GLY A 186 -2.43 -3.61 0.93
C GLY A 186 -2.66 -4.80 -0.02
N TYR A 187 -2.00 -5.93 0.21
CA TYR A 187 -2.08 -7.13 -0.63
C TYR A 187 -3.21 -8.08 -0.22
N GLU A 188 -3.96 -7.74 0.83
CA GLU A 188 -5.10 -8.50 1.34
C GLU A 188 -6.14 -8.82 0.26
N PRO A 189 -6.52 -7.90 -0.66
CA PRO A 189 -7.46 -8.24 -1.72
C PRO A 189 -6.95 -9.36 -2.64
N GLN A 190 -5.65 -9.37 -2.98
CA GLN A 190 -5.04 -10.39 -3.82
C GLN A 190 -4.88 -11.71 -3.05
N THR A 191 -4.47 -11.65 -1.79
CA THR A 191 -4.37 -12.82 -0.90
C THR A 191 -5.73 -13.49 -0.73
N LEU A 192 -6.77 -12.73 -0.43
CA LEU A 192 -8.13 -13.24 -0.25
C LEU A 192 -8.76 -13.70 -1.57
N GLY A 193 -8.50 -12.99 -2.67
CA GLY A 193 -8.96 -13.40 -4.00
C GLY A 193 -8.38 -14.73 -4.45
N LEU A 194 -7.09 -14.95 -4.24
CA LEU A 194 -6.45 -16.25 -4.52
C LEU A 194 -6.97 -17.34 -3.57
N THR A 195 -7.16 -17.02 -2.29
CA THR A 195 -7.73 -17.94 -1.30
C THR A 195 -9.13 -18.40 -1.71
N GLU A 196 -10.01 -17.46 -2.08
CA GLU A 196 -11.36 -17.78 -2.54
C GLU A 196 -11.35 -18.66 -3.80
N ALA A 197 -10.47 -18.35 -4.76
CA ALA A 197 -10.33 -19.13 -5.98
C ALA A 197 -9.89 -20.58 -5.69
N LEU A 198 -8.92 -20.79 -4.78
CA LEU A 198 -8.47 -22.11 -4.35
C LEU A 198 -9.57 -22.89 -3.63
N MET A 199 -10.31 -22.24 -2.73
CA MET A 199 -11.43 -22.87 -2.02
C MET A 199 -12.53 -23.32 -2.98
N LYS A 200 -12.89 -22.50 -3.98
CA LYS A 200 -13.88 -22.85 -5.00
C LYS A 200 -13.39 -23.98 -5.91
N ALA A 201 -12.10 -24.02 -6.24
CA ALA A 201 -11.53 -25.02 -7.13
C ALA A 201 -11.36 -26.41 -6.47
N PHE A 202 -11.15 -26.46 -5.14
CA PHE A 202 -10.75 -27.67 -4.41
C PHE A 202 -11.56 -27.91 -3.13
N ILE A 203 -12.88 -27.69 -3.19
CA ILE A 203 -13.82 -27.67 -2.05
C ILE A 203 -13.62 -28.85 -1.06
N HIS A 204 -13.34 -30.05 -1.57
CA HIS A 204 -13.20 -31.26 -0.76
C HIS A 204 -11.79 -31.84 -0.72
N ASP A 205 -10.84 -31.24 -1.45
CA ASP A 205 -9.56 -31.89 -1.77
C ASP A 205 -8.34 -31.14 -1.22
N ILE A 206 -8.49 -29.84 -0.91
CA ILE A 206 -7.42 -29.05 -0.31
C ILE A 206 -7.25 -29.39 1.18
N GLY A 207 -6.00 -29.55 1.61
CA GLY A 207 -5.64 -29.90 2.99
C GLY A 207 -5.60 -28.69 3.92
N GLY A 208 -5.33 -27.51 3.36
CA GLY A 208 -5.30 -26.24 4.08
C GLY A 208 -4.74 -25.12 3.21
N ILE A 209 -5.14 -23.89 3.53
CA ILE A 209 -4.55 -22.66 3.00
C ILE A 209 -4.06 -21.87 4.20
N GLU A 210 -2.77 -21.60 4.27
CA GLU A 210 -2.14 -20.79 5.31
C GLU A 210 -1.86 -19.39 4.77
N LEU A 211 -2.27 -18.36 5.50
CA LEU A 211 -1.98 -16.97 5.18
C LEU A 211 -0.90 -16.48 6.15
N ILE A 212 0.25 -16.09 5.62
CA ILE A 212 1.42 -15.72 6.41
C ILE A 212 1.70 -14.23 6.18
N PRO A 213 1.34 -13.35 7.15
CA PRO A 213 1.73 -11.95 7.11
C PRO A 213 3.26 -11.80 7.05
N TRP A 214 3.73 -10.91 6.20
CA TRP A 214 5.14 -10.56 6.02
C TRP A 214 5.29 -9.07 5.65
N GLN A 215 6.50 -8.67 5.28
CA GLN A 215 6.86 -7.29 4.93
C GLN A 215 7.58 -7.18 3.57
N ASP A 216 8.05 -5.99 3.23
CA ASP A 216 8.93 -5.72 2.07
C ASP A 216 8.36 -6.10 0.69
N GLY A 217 7.03 -6.09 0.54
CA GLY A 217 6.39 -6.39 -0.74
C GLY A 217 6.36 -7.87 -1.10
N ALA A 218 6.54 -8.79 -0.15
CA ALA A 218 6.43 -10.21 -0.42
C ALA A 218 5.03 -10.60 -0.94
N PHE A 219 5.00 -11.49 -1.93
CA PHE A 219 3.81 -12.26 -2.30
C PHE A 219 4.29 -13.60 -2.85
N ASP A 220 4.50 -14.55 -1.94
CA ASP A 220 5.03 -15.87 -2.27
C ASP A 220 3.94 -16.91 -2.06
N VAL A 221 3.81 -17.82 -3.03
CA VAL A 221 2.85 -18.92 -2.96
C VAL A 221 3.65 -20.22 -2.98
N THR A 222 3.52 -21.01 -1.92
CA THR A 222 4.08 -22.36 -1.85
C THR A 222 2.98 -23.40 -1.89
N VAL A 223 3.26 -24.54 -2.51
CA VAL A 223 2.37 -25.69 -2.57
C VAL A 223 3.12 -26.91 -2.07
N ASN A 224 2.67 -27.50 -0.96
CA ASN A 224 3.40 -28.52 -0.20
C ASN A 224 4.84 -28.11 0.16
N GLY A 225 5.08 -26.81 0.35
CA GLY A 225 6.40 -26.24 0.64
C GLY A 225 7.24 -25.89 -0.60
N ASP A 226 6.83 -26.29 -1.80
CA ASP A 226 7.51 -25.88 -3.03
C ASP A 226 7.10 -24.48 -3.45
N LEU A 227 8.06 -23.60 -3.72
CA LEU A 227 7.79 -22.23 -4.17
C LEU A 227 7.29 -22.18 -5.61
N VAL A 228 5.98 -21.96 -5.78
CA VAL A 228 5.31 -21.90 -7.08
C VAL A 228 5.30 -20.49 -7.65
N HIS A 229 5.10 -19.46 -6.83
CA HIS A 229 5.19 -18.05 -7.23
C HIS A 229 5.97 -17.27 -6.19
N SER A 230 6.72 -16.26 -6.64
CA SER A 230 7.27 -15.22 -5.78
C SER A 230 7.23 -13.87 -6.44
N MET A 231 6.72 -12.85 -5.73
CA MET A 231 6.75 -11.45 -6.17
C MET A 231 8.16 -11.02 -6.57
N TYR A 232 9.19 -11.50 -5.86
CA TYR A 232 10.58 -11.14 -6.12
C TYR A 232 11.20 -11.86 -7.32
N ARG A 233 10.75 -13.09 -7.61
CA ARG A 233 11.26 -13.90 -8.72
C ARG A 233 10.53 -13.65 -10.02
N ASP A 234 9.20 -13.62 -9.95
CA ASP A 234 8.31 -13.67 -11.10
C ASP A 234 7.74 -12.29 -11.43
N GLY A 235 7.70 -11.38 -10.45
CA GLY A 235 7.09 -10.06 -10.58
C GLY A 235 5.56 -10.12 -10.56
N GLY A 236 4.94 -9.16 -9.89
CA GLY A 236 3.48 -9.06 -9.82
C GLY A 236 2.80 -10.20 -9.06
N PHE A 237 1.48 -10.21 -9.11
CA PHE A 237 0.66 -11.28 -8.54
C PHE A 237 0.43 -12.37 -9.58
N PRO A 238 0.38 -13.66 -9.17
CA PRO A 238 0.09 -14.72 -10.11
C PRO A 238 -1.36 -14.66 -10.55
N GLU A 239 -1.64 -15.01 -11.81
CA GLU A 239 -2.99 -15.36 -12.20
C GLU A 239 -3.48 -16.56 -11.37
N HIS A 240 -4.71 -16.50 -10.86
CA HIS A 240 -5.26 -17.58 -10.02
C HIS A 240 -5.23 -18.94 -10.73
N GLY A 241 -5.45 -18.96 -12.05
CA GLY A 241 -5.40 -20.18 -12.86
C GLY A 241 -4.05 -20.88 -12.81
N THR A 242 -2.95 -20.13 -12.76
CA THR A 242 -1.58 -20.67 -12.68
C THR A 242 -1.35 -21.40 -11.37
N ILE A 243 -1.77 -20.81 -10.25
CA ILE A 243 -1.65 -21.47 -8.93
C ILE A 243 -2.57 -22.70 -8.85
N ILE A 244 -3.80 -22.60 -9.36
CA ILE A 244 -4.74 -23.73 -9.43
C ILE A 244 -4.13 -24.89 -10.24
N ALA A 245 -3.48 -24.62 -11.37
CA ALA A 245 -2.83 -25.64 -12.17
C ALA A 245 -1.68 -26.32 -11.39
N ALA A 246 -0.84 -25.53 -10.71
CA ALA A 246 0.26 -26.06 -9.89
C ALA A 246 -0.22 -26.90 -8.69
N VAL A 247 -1.39 -26.58 -8.13
CA VAL A 247 -2.04 -27.39 -7.10
C VAL A 247 -2.58 -28.70 -7.69
N ARG A 248 -3.25 -28.67 -8.84
CA ARG A 248 -3.74 -29.89 -9.52
C ARG A 248 -2.61 -30.87 -9.84
N GLU A 249 -1.51 -30.37 -10.38
CA GLU A 249 -0.34 -31.20 -10.71
C GLU A 249 0.18 -31.97 -9.47
N ARG A 250 0.10 -31.36 -8.28
CA ARG A 250 0.52 -31.98 -7.01
C ARG A 250 -0.53 -32.88 -6.36
N MET A 251 -1.77 -32.87 -6.84
CA MET A 251 -2.82 -33.78 -6.39
C MET A 251 -2.79 -35.14 -7.13
N GLY A 252 -2.19 -35.19 -8.32
CA GLY A 252 -2.15 -36.39 -9.19
C GLY A 252 -3.25 -36.38 -10.24
#